data_AF-A0A059F5J9-F1
#
_entry.id   AF-A0A059F5J9-F1
#
_cell.length_a   1.000
_cell.length_b   1.000
_cell.length_c   1.000
_cell.angle_alpha   90.00
_cell.angle_beta   90.00
_cell.angle_gamma   90.00
#
_symmetry.space_group_name_H-M   'P 1'
#
loop_
_entity.id
_entity.type
_entity.pdbx_description
1 polymer ?
#
loop_
_entity_poly.entity_id
_entity_poly.type
_entity_poly.pdbx_seq_one_letter_code
_entity_poly.pdbx_strand_id
1 'polypeptide(L)'
;MNTFAYFVFLSFFKILFYMLNIRRNLLKYREIGIYIPIIPVFAMYLNTFFMFTGYISMCYSYLTYCYFNGLLYFVFTTNVIFRNLSQFSFIRFPRYFLISLFLGIFELFFVLYHFRFFFSRAIYNKNKKIGSDILLRRGLKVSIKLIRSVS
;
A
#
# COMPACT_ATOMS: atom_id res chain seq x y z
N MET A 1 -15.33 -15.55 0.60
CA MET A 1 -14.49 -14.76 1.54
C MET A 1 -14.37 -13.32 1.03
N ASN A 2 -14.43 -12.34 1.93
CA ASN A 2 -14.45 -10.92 1.60
C ASN A 2 -13.09 -10.50 0.97
N THR A 3 -13.07 -9.87 -0.21
CA THR A 3 -11.84 -9.47 -0.95
C THR A 3 -10.91 -8.60 -0.08
N PHE A 4 -11.51 -7.79 0.79
CA PHE A 4 -10.80 -6.99 1.78
C PHE A 4 -10.11 -7.84 2.86
N ALA A 5 -10.71 -8.95 3.29
CA ALA A 5 -10.08 -9.86 4.25
C ALA A 5 -8.82 -10.51 3.67
N TYR A 6 -8.82 -10.89 2.39
CA TYR A 6 -7.61 -11.37 1.71
C TYR A 6 -6.51 -10.31 1.69
N PHE A 7 -6.85 -9.04 1.41
CA PHE A 7 -5.89 -7.93 1.50
C PHE A 7 -5.29 -7.80 2.91
N VAL A 8 -6.12 -7.91 3.96
CA VAL A 8 -5.64 -7.86 5.36
C VAL A 8 -4.69 -9.02 5.65
N PHE A 9 -5.02 -10.24 5.25
CA PHE A 9 -4.13 -11.40 5.41
C PHE A 9 -2.80 -11.22 4.67
N LEU A 10 -2.84 -10.77 3.41
CA LEU A 10 -1.64 -10.50 2.62
C LEU A 10 -0.75 -9.45 3.28
N SER A 11 -1.36 -8.33 3.72
CA SER A 11 -0.65 -7.24 4.40
C SER A 11 -0.01 -7.72 5.70
N PHE A 12 -0.72 -8.54 6.48
CA PHE A 12 -0.21 -9.12 7.71
C PHE A 12 1.00 -10.01 7.47
N PHE A 13 0.90 -10.98 6.54
CA PHE A 13 2.01 -11.88 6.23
C PHE A 13 3.22 -11.12 5.67
N LYS A 14 3.00 -10.14 4.79
CA LYS A 14 4.06 -9.28 4.23
C LYS A 14 4.89 -8.63 5.34
N ILE A 15 4.22 -8.01 6.31
CA ILE A 15 4.86 -7.33 7.45
C ILE A 15 5.52 -8.35 8.38
N LEU A 16 4.86 -9.46 8.68
CA LEU A 16 5.40 -10.53 9.54
C LEU A 16 6.71 -11.10 8.98
N PHE A 17 6.75 -11.46 7.70
CA PHE A 17 7.96 -11.98 7.06
C PHE A 17 9.07 -10.93 7.03
N TYR A 18 8.74 -9.65 6.84
CA TYR A 18 9.73 -8.59 6.92
C TYR A 18 10.30 -8.43 8.34
N MET A 19 9.46 -8.52 9.38
CA MET A 19 9.92 -8.48 10.78
C MET A 19 10.82 -9.68 11.12
N LEU A 20 10.51 -10.87 10.60
CA LEU A 20 11.39 -12.04 10.74
C LEU A 20 12.75 -11.82 10.05
N ASN A 21 12.77 -11.15 8.90
CA ASN A 21 14.02 -10.75 8.24
C ASN A 21 14.85 -9.80 9.12
N ILE A 22 14.23 -8.79 9.73
CA ILE A 22 14.92 -7.87 10.67
C ILE A 22 15.49 -8.65 11.86
N ARG A 23 14.67 -9.50 12.50
CA ARG A 23 15.09 -10.31 13.65
C ARG A 23 16.31 -11.16 13.30
N ARG A 24 16.33 -11.79 12.13
CA ARG A 24 17.45 -12.64 11.70
C ARG A 24 18.72 -11.83 11.41
N ASN A 25 18.60 -10.63 10.84
CA ASN A 25 19.73 -9.72 10.69
C ASN A 25 20.33 -9.32 12.04
N LEU A 26 19.49 -8.98 13.03
CA LEU A 26 19.93 -8.58 14.38
C LEU A 26 20.62 -9.73 15.14
N LEU A 27 20.05 -10.93 15.09
CA LEU A 27 20.66 -12.12 15.71
C LEU A 27 22.04 -12.39 15.11
N LYS A 28 22.22 -12.23 13.80
CA LYS A 28 23.53 -12.42 13.17
C LYS A 28 24.55 -11.38 13.62
N TYR A 29 24.17 -10.10 13.76
CA TYR A 29 25.08 -9.08 14.28
C TYR A 29 25.55 -9.45 15.70
N ARG A 30 24.64 -9.97 16.53
CA ARG A 30 24.95 -10.47 17.86
C ARG A 30 25.87 -11.69 17.85
N GLU A 31 25.64 -12.66 16.95
CA GLU A 31 26.47 -13.87 16.82
C GLU A 31 27.90 -13.56 16.36
N ILE A 32 28.08 -12.61 15.43
CA ILE A 32 29.40 -12.24 14.92
C ILE A 32 30.15 -11.31 15.90
N GLY A 33 29.48 -10.81 16.96
CA GLY A 33 30.08 -9.89 17.93
C GLY A 33 30.39 -8.51 17.38
N ILE A 34 29.79 -8.13 16.24
CA ILE A 34 29.98 -6.81 15.63
C ILE A 34 28.96 -5.84 16.23
N TYR A 35 29.39 -4.61 16.50
CA TYR A 35 28.49 -3.54 16.91
C TYR A 35 27.36 -3.35 15.90
N ILE A 36 26.12 -3.30 16.37
CA ILE A 36 24.95 -3.21 15.50
C ILE A 36 24.98 -1.86 14.76
N PRO A 37 25.04 -1.85 13.43
CA PRO A 37 25.09 -0.60 12.68
C PRO A 37 23.72 0.10 12.77
N ILE A 38 23.69 1.28 13.38
CA ILE A 38 22.47 2.03 13.72
C ILE A 38 21.66 2.39 12.47
N ILE A 39 22.32 2.95 11.45
CA ILE A 39 21.68 3.46 10.22
C ILE A 39 20.91 2.37 9.46
N PRO A 40 21.50 1.22 9.09
CA PRO A 40 20.76 0.19 8.34
C PRO A 40 19.65 -0.46 9.17
N VAL A 41 19.82 -0.59 10.49
CA VAL A 41 18.76 -1.09 11.37
C VAL A 41 17.59 -0.13 11.44
N PHE A 42 17.86 1.16 11.66
CA PHE A 42 16.83 2.20 11.60
C PHE A 42 16.11 2.19 10.26
N ALA A 43 16.85 2.10 9.15
CA ALA A 43 16.28 2.03 7.81
C ALA A 43 15.38 0.81 7.62
N MET A 44 15.71 -0.35 8.20
CA MET A 44 14.83 -1.51 8.18
C MET A 44 13.52 -1.26 8.92
N TYR A 45 13.56 -0.68 10.12
CA TYR A 45 12.35 -0.33 10.88
C TYR A 45 11.50 0.74 10.19
N LEU A 46 12.15 1.74 9.57
CA LEU A 46 11.47 2.76 8.78
C LEU A 46 10.70 2.14 7.60
N ASN A 47 11.24 1.09 6.99
CA ASN A 47 10.53 0.37 5.93
C ASN A 47 9.29 -0.36 6.47
N THR A 48 9.39 -0.98 7.64
CA THR A 48 8.23 -1.58 8.32
C THR A 48 7.17 -0.54 8.64
N PHE A 49 7.58 0.65 9.09
CA PHE A 49 6.69 1.78 9.31
C PHE A 49 5.94 2.16 8.02
N PHE A 50 6.64 2.31 6.89
CA PHE A 50 5.99 2.59 5.61
C PHE A 50 5.04 1.49 5.12
N MET A 51 5.36 0.21 5.37
CA MET A 51 4.42 -0.88 5.09
C MET A 51 3.15 -0.76 5.92
N PHE A 52 3.29 -0.41 7.19
CA PHE A 52 2.18 -0.25 8.12
C PHE A 52 1.33 0.99 7.81
N THR A 53 1.95 2.12 7.47
CA THR A 53 1.22 3.32 7.04
C THR A 53 0.49 3.09 5.72
N GLY A 54 1.06 2.32 4.79
CA GLY A 54 0.36 1.90 3.57
C GLY A 54 -0.89 1.07 3.90
N TYR A 55 -0.76 0.06 4.77
CA TYR A 55 -1.88 -0.75 5.24
C TYR A 55 -2.98 0.09 5.88
N ILE A 56 -2.63 0.97 6.82
CA ILE A 56 -3.57 1.89 7.48
C ILE A 56 -4.29 2.77 6.43
N SER A 57 -3.54 3.32 5.49
CA SER A 57 -4.09 4.17 4.42
C SER A 57 -5.15 3.43 3.61
N MET A 58 -4.91 2.16 3.27
CA MET A 58 -5.88 1.34 2.55
C MET A 58 -7.13 1.04 3.39
N CYS A 59 -6.94 0.69 4.67
CA CYS A 59 -8.05 0.45 5.60
C CYS A 59 -8.94 1.69 5.74
N TYR A 60 -8.34 2.86 5.94
CA TYR A 60 -9.08 4.11 5.98
C TYR A 60 -9.76 4.42 4.65
N SER A 61 -9.11 4.19 3.51
CA SER A 61 -9.72 4.41 2.20
C SER A 61 -10.97 3.54 2.02
N TYR A 62 -10.91 2.28 2.41
CA TYR A 62 -12.02 1.33 2.30
C TYR A 62 -13.18 1.66 3.25
N LEU A 63 -12.90 2.00 4.52
CA LEU A 63 -13.93 2.29 5.52
C LEU A 63 -14.61 3.65 5.30
N THR A 64 -13.83 4.67 4.96
CA THR A 64 -14.34 6.06 4.84
C THR A 64 -14.67 6.47 3.41
N TYR A 65 -14.42 5.59 2.44
CA TYR A 65 -14.52 5.89 1.01
C TYR A 65 -13.74 7.15 0.61
N CYS A 66 -12.56 7.33 1.22
CA CYS A 66 -11.69 8.47 0.96
C CYS A 66 -10.67 8.14 -0.14
N TYR A 67 -10.79 8.84 -1.27
CA TYR A 67 -9.89 8.67 -2.43
C TYR A 67 -8.44 9.05 -2.10
N PHE A 68 -8.23 10.08 -1.28
CA PHE A 68 -6.89 10.54 -0.90
C PHE A 68 -6.09 9.46 -0.16
N ASN A 69 -6.72 8.76 0.77
CA ASN A 69 -6.08 7.65 1.50
C ASN A 69 -5.76 6.47 0.55
N GLY A 70 -6.54 6.29 -0.50
CA GLY A 70 -6.25 5.34 -1.57
C GLY A 70 -4.99 5.69 -2.35
N LEU A 71 -4.81 6.96 -2.70
CA LEU A 71 -3.57 7.45 -3.32
C LEU A 71 -2.36 7.27 -2.39
N LEU A 72 -2.51 7.59 -1.10
CA LEU A 72 -1.44 7.38 -0.12
C LEU A 72 -1.02 5.91 -0.03
N TYR A 73 -1.97 4.97 -0.07
CA TYR A 73 -1.66 3.55 -0.14
C TYR A 73 -0.74 3.22 -1.33
N PHE A 74 -1.06 3.71 -2.54
CA PHE A 74 -0.23 3.46 -3.71
C PHE A 74 1.16 4.09 -3.58
N VAL A 75 1.26 5.32 -3.06
CA VAL A 75 2.54 6.00 -2.84
C VAL A 75 3.42 5.21 -1.86
N PHE A 76 2.91 4.84 -0.69
CA PHE A 76 3.69 4.10 0.30
C PHE A 76 4.07 2.71 -0.20
N THR A 77 3.13 1.97 -0.79
CA THR A 77 3.37 0.60 -1.26
C THR A 77 4.40 0.57 -2.39
N THR A 78 4.30 1.50 -3.34
CA THR A 78 5.24 1.59 -4.47
C THR A 78 6.64 2.00 -3.98
N ASN A 79 6.73 2.97 -3.05
CA ASN A 79 8.00 3.37 -2.44
C ASN A 79 8.68 2.21 -1.70
N VAL A 80 7.92 1.42 -0.93
CA VAL A 80 8.44 0.22 -0.25
C VAL A 80 8.97 -0.79 -1.25
N ILE A 81 8.25 -1.05 -2.35
CA ILE A 81 8.68 -1.99 -3.38
C ILE A 81 9.98 -1.50 -4.05
N PHE A 82 10.05 -0.24 -4.47
CA PHE A 82 11.27 0.31 -5.06
C PHE A 82 12.46 0.27 -4.11
N ARG A 83 12.25 0.61 -2.84
CA ARG A 83 13.28 0.54 -1.81
C ARG A 83 13.77 -0.89 -1.57
N ASN A 84 12.86 -1.86 -1.58
CA ASN A 84 13.24 -3.26 -1.43
C ASN A 84 13.99 -3.78 -2.67
N LEU A 85 13.57 -3.37 -3.88
CA LEU A 85 14.27 -3.72 -5.11
C LEU A 85 15.69 -3.13 -5.17
N SER A 86 15.89 -1.89 -4.74
CA SER A 86 17.23 -1.27 -4.72
C SER A 86 18.17 -1.94 -3.71
N GLN A 87 17.63 -2.51 -2.64
CA GLN A 87 18.39 -3.24 -1.63
C GLN A 87 18.62 -4.70 -1.99
N PHE A 88 17.98 -5.21 -3.06
CA PHE A 88 17.96 -6.62 -3.40
C PHE A 88 19.35 -7.26 -3.48
N SER A 89 20.28 -6.57 -4.14
CA SER A 89 21.66 -7.04 -4.36
C SER A 89 22.52 -7.11 -3.09
N PHE A 90 22.09 -6.47 -2.00
CA PHE A 90 22.89 -6.31 -0.77
C PHE A 90 22.39 -7.15 0.41
N ILE A 91 21.45 -8.07 0.17
CA ILE A 91 20.78 -8.81 1.24
C ILE A 91 21.55 -10.06 1.61
N ARG A 92 21.95 -10.14 2.88
CA ARG A 92 22.63 -11.31 3.46
C ARG A 92 21.72 -12.52 3.69
N PHE A 93 20.42 -12.30 3.90
CA PHE A 93 19.45 -13.36 4.17
C PHE A 93 18.22 -13.24 3.26
N PRO A 94 18.27 -13.82 2.05
CA PRO A 94 17.27 -13.54 1.03
C PRO A 94 15.92 -14.20 1.33
N ARG A 95 15.86 -15.29 2.10
CA ARG A 95 14.63 -16.11 2.24
C ARG A 95 13.41 -15.31 2.71
N TYR A 96 13.47 -14.71 3.90
CA TYR A 96 12.33 -13.96 4.44
C TYR A 96 12.10 -12.63 3.72
N PHE A 97 13.18 -12.04 3.20
CA PHE A 97 13.09 -10.83 2.40
C PHE A 97 12.34 -11.07 1.08
N LEU A 98 12.68 -12.12 0.35
CA LEU A 98 12.05 -12.52 -0.91
C LEU A 98 10.56 -12.82 -0.71
N ILE A 99 10.21 -13.54 0.35
CA ILE A 99 8.80 -13.81 0.67
C ILE A 99 8.04 -12.50 0.91
N SER A 100 8.61 -11.58 1.69
CA SER A 100 7.98 -10.28 1.94
C SER A 100 7.86 -9.44 0.66
N LEU A 101 8.90 -9.42 -0.18
CA LEU A 101 8.88 -8.71 -1.47
C LEU A 101 7.84 -9.30 -2.43
N PHE A 102 7.78 -10.62 -2.53
CA PHE A 102 6.79 -11.32 -3.35
C PHE A 102 5.37 -11.01 -2.89
N LEU A 103 5.10 -11.09 -1.58
CA LEU A 103 3.80 -10.71 -1.01
C LEU A 103 3.47 -9.23 -1.26
N GLY A 104 4.45 -8.33 -1.20
CA GLY A 104 4.25 -6.92 -1.51
C GLY A 104 3.89 -6.66 -2.98
N ILE A 105 4.57 -7.30 -3.91
CA ILE A 105 4.26 -7.22 -5.35
C ILE A 105 2.89 -7.83 -5.63
N PHE A 106 2.62 -9.01 -5.08
CA PHE A 106 1.34 -9.69 -5.23
C PHE A 106 0.18 -8.86 -4.66
N GLU A 107 0.35 -8.25 -3.49
CA GLU A 107 -0.65 -7.36 -2.89
C GLU A 107 -0.98 -6.18 -3.80
N LEU A 108 0.03 -5.54 -4.39
CA LEU A 108 -0.18 -4.43 -5.32
C LEU A 108 -0.98 -4.89 -6.55
N PHE A 109 -0.59 -6.01 -7.17
CA PHE A 109 -1.34 -6.58 -8.30
C PHE A 109 -2.75 -6.99 -7.92
N PHE A 110 -2.94 -7.58 -6.74
CA PHE A 110 -4.25 -7.97 -6.22
C PHE A 110 -5.18 -6.77 -6.07
N VAL A 111 -4.69 -5.66 -5.50
CA VAL A 111 -5.47 -4.43 -5.35
C VAL A 111 -5.78 -3.79 -6.70
N LEU A 112 -4.86 -3.82 -7.66
CA LEU A 112 -5.09 -3.33 -9.02
C LEU A 112 -6.09 -4.19 -9.79
N TYR A 113 -6.00 -5.51 -9.69
CA TYR A 113 -6.95 -6.43 -10.33
C TYR A 113 -8.37 -6.25 -9.77
N HIS A 114 -8.48 -6.04 -8.46
CA HIS A 114 -9.76 -5.77 -7.78
C HIS A 114 -10.04 -4.27 -7.57
N PHE A 115 -9.48 -3.39 -8.40
CA PHE A 115 -9.56 -1.94 -8.22
C PHE A 115 -11.00 -1.43 -8.07
N ARG A 116 -11.93 -1.97 -8.86
CA ARG A 116 -13.36 -1.62 -8.78
C ARG A 116 -13.96 -1.93 -7.40
N PHE A 117 -13.54 -3.02 -6.76
CA PHE A 117 -14.05 -3.40 -5.44
C PHE A 117 -13.55 -2.44 -4.36
N PHE A 118 -12.27 -2.07 -4.40
CA PHE A 118 -11.67 -1.23 -3.37
C PHE A 118 -11.99 0.26 -3.53
N PHE A 119 -12.05 0.77 -4.76
CA PHE A 119 -12.05 2.23 -5.01
C PHE A 119 -13.31 2.78 -5.67
N SER A 120 -14.24 1.95 -6.17
CA SER A 120 -15.44 2.47 -6.87
C SER A 120 -16.25 3.45 -6.02
N ARG A 121 -16.51 3.12 -4.76
CA ARG A 121 -17.23 3.99 -3.81
C ARG A 121 -16.46 5.25 -3.48
N ALA A 122 -15.14 5.16 -3.34
CA ALA A 122 -14.30 6.32 -3.05
C ALA A 122 -14.23 7.29 -4.24
N ILE A 123 -14.12 6.75 -5.46
CA ILE A 123 -14.14 7.53 -6.71
C ILE A 123 -15.52 8.15 -6.90
N TYR A 124 -16.59 7.40 -6.66
CA TYR A 124 -17.96 7.93 -6.73
C TYR A 124 -18.17 9.07 -5.73
N ASN A 125 -17.73 8.91 -4.47
CA ASN A 125 -17.87 9.94 -3.44
C ASN A 125 -17.07 11.21 -3.79
N LYS A 126 -15.86 11.05 -4.34
CA LYS A 126 -15.07 12.19 -4.86
C LYS A 126 -15.76 12.86 -6.05
N ASN A 127 -16.24 12.08 -7.02
CA ASN A 127 -16.90 12.61 -8.22
C ASN A 127 -18.26 13.23 -7.90
N LYS A 128 -18.96 12.78 -6.86
CA LYS A 128 -20.17 13.43 -6.34
C LYS A 128 -19.86 14.82 -5.78
N LYS A 129 -18.77 14.97 -5.03
CA LYS A 129 -18.29 16.28 -4.54
C LYS A 129 -17.82 17.19 -5.68
N ILE A 130 -17.20 16.64 -6.72
CA ILE A 130 -16.79 17.38 -7.93
C ILE A 130 -18.01 17.77 -8.78
N GLY A 131 -19.02 16.91 -8.88
CA GLY A 131 -20.27 17.18 -9.60
C GLY A 131 -21.15 18.26 -8.96
N SER A 132 -20.90 18.58 -7.68
CA SER A 132 -21.49 19.73 -6.97
C SER A 132 -20.70 21.04 -7.14
N ASP A 133 -19.48 21.02 -7.71
CA ASP A 133 -18.75 22.25 -8.00
C ASP A 133 -19.33 22.95 -9.24
N ILE A 134 -20.03 24.06 -8.99
CA ILE A 134 -20.69 24.89 -10.02
C ILE A 134 -19.69 25.38 -11.08
N LEU A 135 -18.44 25.64 -10.68
CA LEU A 135 -17.34 26.06 -11.56
C LEU A 135 -16.89 24.96 -12.53
N LEU A 136 -16.82 23.71 -12.07
CA LEU A 136 -16.44 22.56 -12.92
C LEU A 136 -17.58 22.10 -13.83
N ARG A 137 -18.85 22.21 -13.39
CA ARG A 137 -20.02 22.04 -14.28
C ARG A 137 -20.01 23.02 -15.46
N ARG A 138 -19.60 24.27 -15.22
CA ARG A 138 -19.46 25.29 -16.28
C ARG A 138 -18.24 25.04 -17.15
N GLY A 139 -17.10 24.65 -16.58
CA GLY A 139 -15.86 24.40 -17.32
C GLY A 139 -15.88 23.16 -18.21
N LEU A 140 -16.58 22.09 -17.81
CA LEU A 140 -16.56 20.82 -18.53
C LEU A 140 -17.67 20.66 -19.59
N LYS A 141 -18.57 21.65 -19.77
CA LYS A 141 -19.77 21.52 -20.64
C LYS A 141 -20.39 20.12 -20.54
N VAL A 142 -20.52 19.58 -19.32
CA VAL A 142 -21.20 18.29 -19.12
C VAL A 142 -22.68 18.58 -19.33
N SER A 143 -23.05 18.54 -20.60
CA SER A 143 -24.39 18.78 -21.07
C SER A 143 -25.32 17.83 -20.32
N ILE A 144 -26.45 18.39 -19.94
CA ILE A 144 -27.65 17.86 -19.30
C ILE A 144 -28.12 16.46 -19.80
N LYS A 145 -27.48 15.87 -20.82
CA LYS A 145 -27.84 14.62 -21.48
C LYS A 145 -27.79 13.35 -20.61
N LEU A 146 -27.00 13.32 -19.53
CA LEU A 146 -26.96 12.15 -18.64
C LEU A 146 -28.13 12.11 -17.63
N ILE A 147 -28.88 13.20 -17.47
CA ILE A 147 -30.01 13.25 -16.53
C ILE A 147 -31.30 12.69 -17.17
N ARG A 148 -31.40 12.67 -18.51
CA ARG A 148 -32.58 12.16 -19.24
C ARG A 148 -32.56 10.66 -19.56
N SER A 149 -31.47 9.93 -19.32
CA SER A 149 -31.43 8.47 -19.57
C SER A 149 -31.88 7.62 -18.38
N VAL A 150 -32.38 8.26 -17.32
CA VAL A 150 -32.84 7.61 -16.08
C VAL A 150 -34.27 8.06 -15.70
N SER A 151 -34.97 8.76 -16.60
CA SER A 151 -36.40 9.06 -16.46
C SER A 151 -37.23 8.09 -17.27
#